data_AF-A0A814PMJ9-F1
#
_entry.id   AF-A0A814PMJ9-F1
#
_cell.length_a   1.000
_cell.length_b   1.000
_cell.length_c   1.000
_cell.angle_alpha   90.00
_cell.angle_beta   90.00
_cell.angle_gamma   90.00
#
_symmetry.space_group_name_H-M   'P 1'
#
loop_
_entity.id
_entity.type
_entity.pdbx_description
1 polymer ?
#
loop_
_entity_poly.entity_id
_entity_poly.type
_entity_poly.pdbx_seq_one_letter_code
_entity_poly.pdbx_strand_id
1 'polypeptide(L)'
;MKNWVKVSEILRNVNTPKIHSMYAKARENEGRFKEACAAYMRAAKNNAFKIQLNQLKSPEQAVKIVRETQSIEGAKMVARFFESINDYSSASQFLVLSKCYNEAFTMARQNGLMELYAQVIEKLLKDGCDIPLDDLEGAAIFFQNQNNHLLAGKFFMFAQNYERALTHLMRCTGSNESKGIDLAITCVGKARSQQLTQRLLEYLLGEKDQIPKEAKYLFRFYLSLGQYVEASKTAIIIAQQDQESGNYRSARDVLFTMHQELKAQHTAIPFEMANSLMLLHSYILVKIQIKLNNHNRAARLLNRVAHNVSKFPAHIVQILTTTVIECQKAGMNNSTFNFSLILMRPEYREQIDPKCKKKIEALVRKPDKSESEEDFSQCLHCHQRVPDYELLCPSCQLALPYCIVTGVHVIREDLCLCPSCNFPAIYSEFLKYLSTDDICPMCTTKIDASRIMKLDSGAAVDSFLTQSSDMS
;
A
#
# COMPACT_ATOMS: atom_id res chain seq x y z
N MET A 1 52.62 -18.39 43.52
CA MET A 1 51.21 -18.64 43.14
C MET A 1 50.48 -17.31 43.04
N LYS A 2 50.01 -16.91 41.85
CA LYS A 2 49.16 -15.72 41.73
C LYS A 2 47.78 -16.07 42.30
N ASN A 3 47.30 -15.33 43.31
CA ASN A 3 46.06 -15.66 44.01
C ASN A 3 44.84 -15.12 43.24
N TRP A 4 44.41 -15.86 42.22
CA TRP A 4 43.33 -15.47 41.31
C TRP A 4 41.95 -15.38 41.99
N VAL A 5 41.78 -15.90 43.20
CA VAL A 5 40.53 -15.78 43.97
C VAL A 5 40.29 -14.34 44.42
N LYS A 6 41.33 -13.63 44.90
CA LYS A 6 41.23 -12.20 45.25
C LYS A 6 41.00 -11.30 44.02
N VAL A 7 41.49 -11.74 42.86
CA VAL A 7 41.30 -11.01 41.60
C VAL A 7 39.82 -11.04 41.16
N SER A 8 39.06 -12.10 41.46
CA SER A 8 37.64 -12.19 41.09
C SER A 8 36.74 -11.19 41.84
N GLU A 9 37.07 -10.89 43.10
CA GLU A 9 36.39 -9.90 43.94
C GLU A 9 36.64 -8.48 43.43
N ILE A 10 37.88 -8.20 43.01
CA ILE A 10 38.30 -6.89 42.46
C ILE A 10 37.75 -6.67 41.05
N LEU A 11 37.60 -7.73 40.24
CA LEU A 11 37.08 -7.67 38.87
C LEU A 11 35.63 -7.16 38.76
N ARG A 12 34.85 -7.18 39.86
CA ARG A 12 33.51 -6.56 39.90
C ARG A 12 33.56 -5.04 39.80
N ASN A 13 34.67 -4.43 40.25
CA ASN A 13 34.85 -2.98 40.36
C ASN A 13 35.81 -2.40 39.31
N VAL A 14 36.43 -3.26 38.49
CA VAL A 14 37.44 -2.86 37.49
C VAL A 14 36.96 -3.22 36.10
N ASN A 15 36.80 -2.22 35.22
CA ASN A 15 36.28 -2.41 33.86
C ASN A 15 37.38 -2.52 32.78
N THR A 16 38.63 -2.75 33.19
CA THR A 16 39.79 -2.74 32.27
C THR A 16 39.92 -4.08 31.51
N PRO A 17 39.81 -4.09 30.16
CA PRO A 17 39.72 -5.33 29.38
C PRO A 17 41.00 -6.19 29.41
N LYS A 18 42.19 -5.59 29.59
CA LYS A 18 43.45 -6.34 29.72
C LYS A 18 43.50 -7.24 30.97
N ILE A 19 42.96 -6.76 32.09
CA ILE A 19 42.95 -7.49 33.36
C ILE A 19 41.95 -8.65 33.28
N HIS A 20 40.77 -8.41 32.72
CA HIS A 20 39.79 -9.45 32.44
C HIS A 20 40.35 -10.53 31.47
N SER A 21 41.14 -10.16 30.45
CA SER A 21 41.79 -11.12 29.53
C SER A 21 42.85 -11.99 30.20
N MET A 22 43.70 -11.39 31.05
CA MET A 22 44.71 -12.14 31.82
C MET A 22 44.08 -13.08 32.84
N TYR A 23 43.01 -12.64 33.51
CA TYR A 23 42.24 -13.48 34.42
C TYR A 23 41.56 -14.64 33.69
N ALA A 24 40.98 -14.38 32.51
CA ALA A 24 40.32 -15.40 31.72
C ALA A 24 41.28 -16.49 31.25
N LYS A 25 42.49 -16.14 30.79
CA LYS A 25 43.56 -17.11 30.44
C LYS A 25 43.99 -17.98 31.63
N ALA A 26 44.08 -17.38 32.82
CA ALA A 26 44.43 -18.13 34.02
C ALA A 26 43.34 -19.15 34.39
N ARG A 27 42.07 -18.76 34.31
CA ARG A 27 40.92 -19.67 34.59
C ARG A 27 40.72 -20.74 33.54
N GLU A 28 41.10 -20.46 32.29
CA GLU A 28 41.13 -21.45 31.21
C GLU A 28 42.17 -22.54 31.48
N ASN A 29 43.38 -22.18 31.92
CA ASN A 29 44.42 -23.13 32.31
C ASN A 29 44.07 -23.96 33.56
N GLU A 30 43.19 -23.44 34.43
CA GLU A 30 42.68 -24.13 35.62
C GLU A 30 41.44 -25.01 35.33
N GLY A 31 40.97 -25.10 34.08
CA GLY A 31 39.80 -25.90 33.71
C GLY A 31 38.44 -25.30 34.10
N ARG A 32 38.40 -24.05 34.59
CA ARG A 32 37.16 -23.35 35.01
C ARG A 32 36.56 -22.53 33.87
N PHE A 33 36.05 -23.23 32.85
CA PHE A 33 35.63 -22.63 31.58
C PHE A 33 34.44 -21.66 31.67
N LYS A 34 33.50 -21.86 32.62
CA LYS A 34 32.35 -20.94 32.82
C LYS A 34 32.78 -19.56 33.32
N GLU A 35 33.72 -19.51 34.26
CA GLU A 35 34.26 -18.26 34.81
C GLU A 35 35.20 -17.56 33.82
N ALA A 36 35.99 -18.34 33.07
CA ALA A 36 36.80 -17.82 31.97
C ALA A 36 35.93 -17.16 30.89
N CYS A 37 34.80 -17.76 30.53
CA CYS A 37 33.87 -17.22 29.55
C CYS A 37 33.25 -15.88 30.01
N ALA A 38 32.82 -15.77 31.27
CA ALA A 38 32.27 -14.53 31.82
C ALA A 38 33.31 -13.38 31.86
N ALA A 39 34.58 -13.72 32.07
CA ALA A 39 35.68 -12.76 32.02
C ALA A 39 36.05 -12.38 30.58
N TYR A 40 36.09 -13.33 29.63
CA TYR A 40 36.32 -13.02 28.22
C TYR A 40 35.18 -12.19 27.60
N MET A 41 33.93 -12.37 28.03
CA MET A 41 32.81 -11.51 27.61
C MET A 41 33.03 -10.04 27.98
N ARG A 42 33.73 -9.75 29.09
CA ARG A 42 34.07 -8.39 29.54
C ARG A 42 35.38 -7.86 28.95
N ALA A 43 36.27 -8.74 28.47
CA ALA A 43 37.58 -8.38 27.92
C ALA A 43 37.63 -8.31 26.40
N ALA A 44 37.42 -9.46 25.76
CA ALA A 44 37.69 -9.76 24.37
C ALA A 44 36.75 -10.89 23.96
N LYS A 45 35.57 -10.50 23.47
CA LYS A 45 34.45 -11.42 23.16
C LYS A 45 34.86 -12.54 22.19
N ASN A 46 35.86 -12.31 21.32
CA ASN A 46 36.39 -13.30 20.38
C ASN A 46 36.90 -14.60 21.03
N ASN A 47 37.54 -14.50 22.21
CA ASN A 47 38.05 -15.68 22.92
C ASN A 47 36.99 -16.36 23.79
N ALA A 48 35.90 -15.66 24.13
CA ALA A 48 34.75 -16.25 24.80
C ALA A 48 34.07 -17.30 23.90
N PHE A 49 33.97 -17.03 22.58
CA PHE A 49 33.36 -17.96 21.63
C PHE A 49 34.09 -19.30 21.53
N LYS A 50 35.44 -19.27 21.48
CA LYS A 50 36.29 -20.47 21.43
C LYS A 50 36.01 -21.42 22.59
N ILE A 51 35.91 -20.86 23.79
CA ILE A 51 35.66 -21.64 25.00
C ILE A 51 34.22 -22.14 25.04
N GLN A 52 33.27 -21.33 24.58
CA GLN A 52 31.85 -21.67 24.61
C GLN A 52 31.47 -22.76 23.61
N LEU A 53 32.09 -22.74 22.42
CA LEU A 53 31.88 -23.72 21.35
C LEU A 53 32.66 -25.02 21.60
N ASN A 54 33.95 -24.94 21.93
CA ASN A 54 34.80 -26.14 22.04
C ASN A 54 34.66 -26.86 23.39
N GLN A 55 34.50 -26.11 24.50
CA GLN A 55 34.66 -26.67 25.85
C GLN A 55 33.35 -26.74 26.64
N LEU A 56 32.44 -25.77 26.45
CA LEU A 56 31.15 -25.71 27.16
C LEU A 56 29.98 -26.35 26.38
N LYS A 57 30.20 -26.80 25.14
CA LYS A 57 29.19 -27.42 24.25
C LYS A 57 27.83 -26.71 24.27
N SER A 58 27.85 -25.37 24.34
CA SER A 58 26.64 -24.54 24.49
C SER A 58 26.45 -23.64 23.26
N PRO A 59 26.03 -24.21 22.11
CA PRO A 59 25.97 -23.49 20.84
C PRO A 59 24.96 -22.34 20.84
N GLU A 60 23.85 -22.46 21.56
CA GLU A 60 22.80 -21.43 21.60
C GLU A 60 23.29 -20.10 22.17
N GLN A 61 24.08 -20.16 23.25
CA GLN A 61 24.65 -18.97 23.86
C GLN A 61 25.74 -18.36 22.96
N ALA A 62 26.53 -19.19 22.28
CA ALA A 62 27.52 -18.72 21.31
C ALA A 62 26.85 -18.00 20.12
N VAL A 63 25.75 -18.55 19.59
CA VAL A 63 24.95 -17.94 18.51
C VAL A 63 24.39 -16.58 18.94
N LYS A 64 23.82 -16.49 20.14
CA LYS A 64 23.25 -15.24 20.66
C LYS A 64 24.32 -14.13 20.72
N ILE A 65 25.48 -14.46 21.27
CA ILE A 65 26.58 -13.49 21.41
C ILE A 65 27.13 -13.11 20.02
N VAL A 66 27.25 -14.03 19.06
CA VAL A 66 27.70 -13.70 17.69
C VAL A 66 26.72 -12.76 16.98
N ARG A 67 25.41 -12.98 17.15
CA ARG A 67 24.39 -12.07 16.58
C ARG A 67 24.43 -10.68 17.23
N GLU A 68 24.66 -10.60 18.54
CA GLU A 68 24.79 -9.33 19.27
C GLU A 68 26.09 -8.58 18.95
N THR A 69 27.16 -9.30 18.62
CA THR A 69 28.48 -8.70 18.38
C THR A 69 28.82 -8.49 16.91
N GLN A 70 28.10 -9.15 15.99
CA GLN A 70 28.39 -9.18 14.56
C GLN A 70 29.87 -9.50 14.24
N SER A 71 30.51 -10.31 15.09
CA SER A 71 31.94 -10.64 14.94
C SER A 71 32.17 -11.63 13.79
N ILE A 72 33.02 -11.23 12.83
CA ILE A 72 33.38 -12.03 11.64
C ILE A 72 34.03 -13.37 12.06
N GLU A 73 35.02 -13.31 12.95
CA GLU A 73 35.73 -14.50 13.43
C GLU A 73 34.82 -15.43 14.23
N GLY A 74 33.92 -14.86 15.04
CA GLY A 74 32.93 -15.60 15.80
C GLY A 74 31.96 -16.35 14.90
N ALA A 75 31.45 -15.69 13.85
CA ALA A 75 30.55 -16.28 12.88
C ALA A 75 31.21 -17.44 12.10
N LYS A 76 32.48 -17.32 11.69
CA LYS A 76 33.22 -18.44 11.06
C LYS A 76 33.36 -19.66 11.97
N MET A 77 33.62 -19.42 13.25
CA MET A 77 33.79 -20.51 14.22
C MET A 77 32.48 -21.23 14.50
N VAL A 78 31.39 -20.48 14.60
CA VAL A 78 30.03 -21.03 14.73
C VAL A 78 29.67 -21.83 13.47
N ALA A 79 30.00 -21.34 12.27
CA ALA A 79 29.78 -22.08 11.03
C ALA A 79 30.49 -23.44 11.02
N ARG A 80 31.80 -23.48 11.33
CA ARG A 80 32.57 -24.74 11.43
C ARG A 80 32.03 -25.71 12.46
N PHE A 81 31.48 -25.19 13.56
CA PHE A 81 30.83 -26.02 14.57
C PHE A 81 29.54 -26.66 14.01
N PHE A 82 28.70 -25.89 13.31
CA PHE A 82 27.51 -26.44 12.68
C PHE A 82 27.82 -27.41 11.53
N GLU A 83 28.91 -27.19 10.78
CA GLU A 83 29.45 -28.17 9.83
C GLU A 83 29.77 -29.51 10.52
N SER A 84 30.41 -29.47 11.70
CA SER A 84 30.75 -30.70 12.45
C SER A 84 29.55 -31.49 12.95
N ILE A 85 28.38 -30.85 13.04
CA ILE A 85 27.10 -31.45 13.48
C ILE A 85 26.22 -31.81 12.26
N ASN A 86 26.71 -31.61 11.04
CA ASN A 86 25.96 -31.75 9.79
C ASN A 86 24.74 -30.81 9.66
N ASP A 87 24.70 -29.70 10.40
CA ASP A 87 23.71 -28.64 10.20
C ASP A 87 24.22 -27.61 9.19
N TYR A 88 24.20 -28.00 7.92
CA TYR A 88 24.65 -27.15 6.80
C TYR A 88 23.78 -25.89 6.62
N SER A 89 22.54 -25.91 7.13
CA SER A 89 21.61 -24.78 7.03
C SER A 89 22.05 -23.61 7.91
N SER A 90 22.33 -23.88 9.18
CA SER A 90 22.89 -22.90 10.12
C SER A 90 24.30 -22.50 9.72
N ALA A 91 25.14 -23.46 9.30
CA ALA A 91 26.50 -23.18 8.86
C ALA A 91 26.53 -22.16 7.70
N SER A 92 25.71 -22.36 6.66
CA SER A 92 25.62 -21.44 5.53
C SER A 92 25.20 -20.03 5.96
N GLN A 93 24.21 -19.91 6.86
CA GLN A 93 23.78 -18.60 7.39
C GLN A 93 24.92 -17.85 8.10
N PHE A 94 25.67 -18.55 8.96
CA PHE A 94 26.79 -17.94 9.68
C PHE A 94 27.98 -17.63 8.77
N LEU A 95 28.21 -18.40 7.70
CA LEU A 95 29.23 -18.07 6.71
C LEU A 95 28.88 -16.77 5.96
N VAL A 96 27.61 -16.58 5.56
CA VAL A 96 27.17 -15.32 4.94
C VAL A 96 27.32 -14.15 5.93
N LEU A 97 26.96 -14.34 7.22
CA LEU A 97 27.17 -13.32 8.27
C LEU A 97 28.66 -12.98 8.48
N SER A 98 29.55 -13.95 8.26
CA SER A 98 30.99 -13.76 8.34
C SER A 98 31.61 -13.08 7.11
N LYS A 99 30.78 -12.65 6.14
CA LYS A 99 31.21 -12.07 4.86
C LYS A 99 32.02 -13.03 3.98
N CYS A 100 31.97 -14.33 4.25
CA CYS A 100 32.58 -15.36 3.41
C CYS A 100 31.55 -15.91 2.42
N TYR A 101 31.14 -15.06 1.48
CA TYR A 101 30.10 -15.38 0.50
C TYR A 101 30.50 -16.54 -0.42
N ASN A 102 31.76 -16.61 -0.86
CA ASN A 102 32.26 -17.71 -1.70
C ASN A 102 32.20 -19.08 -1.01
N GLU A 103 32.60 -19.17 0.27
CA GLU A 103 32.51 -20.41 1.05
C GLU A 103 31.05 -20.78 1.34
N ALA A 104 30.21 -19.79 1.68
CA ALA A 104 28.79 -19.99 1.87
C ALA A 104 28.10 -20.48 0.58
N PHE A 105 28.50 -19.95 -0.57
CA PHE A 105 27.95 -20.31 -1.88
C PHE A 105 28.32 -21.74 -2.29
N THR A 106 29.59 -22.13 -2.15
CA THR A 106 30.01 -23.50 -2.46
C THR A 106 29.33 -24.52 -1.55
N MET A 107 29.20 -24.20 -0.26
CA MET A 107 28.48 -25.03 0.70
C MET A 107 26.99 -25.15 0.37
N ALA A 108 26.33 -24.03 0.08
CA ALA A 108 24.92 -24.03 -0.29
C ALA A 108 24.68 -24.80 -1.59
N ARG A 109 25.59 -24.69 -2.56
CA ARG A 109 25.54 -25.44 -3.82
C ARG A 109 25.68 -26.94 -3.62
N GLN A 110 26.64 -27.39 -2.81
CA GLN A 110 26.87 -28.82 -2.55
C GLN A 110 25.70 -29.49 -1.82
N ASN A 111 25.05 -28.75 -0.92
CA ASN A 111 23.97 -29.27 -0.09
C ASN A 111 22.55 -28.94 -0.62
N GLY A 112 22.43 -28.30 -1.78
CA GLY A 112 21.14 -27.91 -2.35
C GLY A 112 20.40 -26.80 -1.58
N LEU A 113 21.09 -26.04 -0.73
CA LEU A 113 20.52 -25.00 0.15
C LEU A 113 20.58 -23.59 -0.48
N MET A 114 20.59 -23.52 -1.81
CA MET A 114 20.77 -22.27 -2.55
C MET A 114 19.61 -21.28 -2.36
N GLU A 115 18.39 -21.76 -2.17
CA GLU A 115 17.25 -20.89 -1.85
C GLU A 115 17.39 -20.22 -0.47
N LEU A 116 17.91 -20.95 0.52
CA LEU A 116 18.18 -20.40 1.85
C LEU A 116 19.31 -19.36 1.79
N TYR A 117 20.37 -19.66 1.03
CA TYR A 117 21.44 -18.69 0.74
C TYR A 117 20.87 -17.39 0.17
N ALA A 118 19.92 -17.49 -0.78
CA ALA A 118 19.27 -16.33 -1.36
C ALA A 118 18.42 -15.51 -0.38
N GLN A 119 17.66 -16.18 0.48
CA GLN A 119 16.87 -15.52 1.51
C GLN A 119 17.75 -14.77 2.53
N VAL A 120 18.89 -15.36 2.90
CA VAL A 120 19.84 -14.76 3.84
C VAL A 120 20.50 -13.53 3.23
N ILE A 121 20.93 -13.63 1.97
CA ILE A 121 21.49 -12.48 1.23
C ILE A 121 20.46 -11.36 1.10
N GLU A 122 19.22 -11.68 0.74
CA GLU A 122 18.16 -10.68 0.63
C GLU A 122 17.92 -9.95 1.96
N LYS A 123 17.95 -10.68 3.08
CA LYS A 123 17.81 -10.08 4.40
C LYS A 123 18.98 -9.13 4.70
N LEU A 124 20.20 -9.53 4.40
CA LEU A 124 21.38 -8.69 4.62
C LEU A 124 21.38 -7.43 3.74
N LEU A 125 20.92 -7.53 2.50
CA LEU A 125 20.76 -6.37 1.62
C LEU A 125 19.68 -5.40 2.15
N LYS A 126 18.60 -5.91 2.75
CA LYS A 126 17.59 -5.07 3.42
C LYS A 126 18.12 -4.41 4.69
N ASP A 127 19.02 -5.09 5.41
CA ASP A 127 19.69 -4.57 6.60
C ASP A 127 20.83 -3.56 6.25
N GLY A 128 21.06 -3.29 4.96
CA GLY A 128 22.04 -2.30 4.48
C GLY A 128 23.48 -2.80 4.41
N CYS A 129 23.71 -4.12 4.40
CA CYS A 129 25.04 -4.68 4.23
C CYS A 129 25.49 -4.67 2.77
N ASP A 130 26.67 -4.12 2.51
CA ASP A 130 27.32 -4.18 1.21
C ASP A 130 27.85 -5.59 0.93
N ILE A 131 27.36 -6.22 -0.14
CA ILE A 131 27.81 -7.52 -0.64
C ILE A 131 28.55 -7.25 -1.96
N PRO A 132 29.73 -7.88 -2.19
CA PRO A 132 30.46 -7.74 -3.44
C PRO A 132 29.59 -8.11 -4.66
N LEU A 133 29.68 -7.29 -5.72
CA LEU A 133 28.88 -7.48 -6.93
C LEU A 133 29.20 -8.82 -7.61
N ASP A 134 30.47 -9.22 -7.64
CA ASP A 134 30.92 -10.48 -8.24
C ASP A 134 30.27 -11.71 -7.60
N ASP A 135 30.11 -11.71 -6.27
CA ASP A 135 29.47 -12.82 -5.54
C ASP A 135 27.96 -12.87 -5.84
N LEU A 136 27.32 -11.72 -6.07
CA LEU A 136 25.91 -11.63 -6.49
C LEU A 136 25.73 -12.07 -7.94
N GLU A 137 26.65 -11.71 -8.83
CA GLU A 137 26.65 -12.18 -10.23
C GLU A 137 26.86 -13.69 -10.32
N GLY A 138 27.80 -14.24 -9.55
CA GLY A 138 28.04 -15.68 -9.46
C GLY A 138 26.79 -16.44 -9.01
N ALA A 139 26.06 -15.90 -8.03
CA ALA A 139 24.77 -16.43 -7.62
C ALA A 139 23.71 -16.32 -8.72
N ALA A 140 23.64 -15.20 -9.43
CA ALA A 140 22.69 -15.00 -10.53
C ALA A 140 22.91 -16.01 -11.67
N ILE A 141 24.15 -16.23 -12.10
CA ILE A 141 24.52 -17.19 -13.15
C ILE A 141 24.15 -18.61 -12.74
N PHE A 142 24.31 -18.95 -11.47
CA PHE A 142 23.90 -20.26 -10.97
C PHE A 142 22.39 -20.48 -11.08
N PHE A 143 21.58 -19.51 -10.63
CA PHE A 143 20.12 -19.61 -10.77
C PHE A 143 19.67 -19.58 -12.23
N GLN A 144 20.40 -18.88 -13.09
CA GLN A 144 20.19 -18.92 -14.54
C GLN A 144 20.39 -20.33 -15.09
N ASN A 145 21.45 -21.03 -14.70
CA ASN A 145 21.71 -22.41 -15.14
C ASN A 145 20.67 -23.42 -14.60
N GLN A 146 20.07 -23.14 -13.46
CA GLN A 146 18.97 -23.93 -12.90
C GLN A 146 17.59 -23.60 -13.50
N ASN A 147 17.52 -22.71 -14.49
CA ASN A 147 16.26 -22.19 -15.06
C ASN A 147 15.33 -21.50 -14.04
N ASN A 148 15.85 -21.08 -12.88
CA ASN A 148 15.08 -20.30 -11.91
C ASN A 148 15.14 -18.81 -12.27
N HIS A 149 14.31 -18.41 -13.22
CA HIS A 149 14.30 -17.05 -13.79
C HIS A 149 13.99 -15.96 -12.77
N LEU A 150 13.15 -16.24 -11.76
CA LEU A 150 12.77 -15.26 -10.73
C LEU A 150 13.96 -14.90 -9.84
N LEU A 151 14.64 -15.91 -9.28
CA LEU A 151 15.82 -15.68 -8.44
C LEU A 151 16.98 -15.12 -9.27
N ALA A 152 17.23 -15.67 -10.47
CA ALA A 152 18.27 -15.15 -11.36
C ALA A 152 18.07 -13.65 -11.65
N GLY A 153 16.86 -13.25 -12.03
CA GLY A 153 16.52 -11.85 -12.28
C GLY A 153 16.70 -10.96 -11.04
N LYS A 154 16.32 -11.46 -9.87
CA LYS A 154 16.48 -10.74 -8.59
C LYS A 154 17.96 -10.52 -8.23
N PHE A 155 18.81 -11.53 -8.38
CA PHE A 155 20.25 -11.40 -8.13
C PHE A 155 20.96 -10.54 -9.17
N PHE A 156 20.60 -10.62 -10.45
CA PHE A 156 21.12 -9.69 -11.45
C PHE A 156 20.73 -8.23 -11.15
N MET A 157 19.52 -8.00 -10.62
CA MET A 157 19.11 -6.68 -10.17
C MET A 157 19.97 -6.21 -8.98
N PHE A 158 20.30 -7.09 -8.03
CA PHE A 158 21.20 -6.74 -6.92
C PHE A 158 22.64 -6.49 -7.38
N ALA A 159 23.10 -7.23 -8.39
CA ALA A 159 24.39 -7.01 -9.03
C ALA A 159 24.44 -5.77 -9.96
N GLN A 160 23.37 -4.97 -10.03
CA GLN A 160 23.24 -3.79 -10.89
C GLN A 160 23.28 -4.09 -12.41
N ASN A 161 23.14 -5.36 -12.79
CA ASN A 161 23.05 -5.78 -14.19
C ASN A 161 21.58 -5.80 -14.64
N TYR A 162 21.03 -4.61 -14.85
CA TYR A 162 19.59 -4.42 -15.09
C TYR A 162 19.10 -5.01 -16.42
N GLU A 163 19.94 -5.10 -17.45
CA GLU A 163 19.55 -5.64 -18.76
C GLU A 163 19.29 -7.15 -18.71
N ARG A 164 20.22 -7.90 -18.09
CA ARG A 164 20.06 -9.34 -17.86
C ARG A 164 18.94 -9.61 -16.88
N ALA A 165 18.85 -8.81 -15.81
CA ALA A 165 17.76 -8.90 -14.84
C ALA A 165 16.40 -8.81 -15.52
N LEU A 166 16.17 -7.76 -16.33
CA LEU A 166 14.91 -7.55 -17.03
C LEU A 166 14.57 -8.71 -17.97
N THR A 167 15.57 -9.20 -18.72
CA THR A 167 15.38 -10.32 -19.66
C THR A 167 14.92 -11.60 -18.95
N HIS A 168 15.46 -11.90 -17.77
CA HIS A 168 15.03 -13.06 -16.99
C HIS A 168 13.68 -12.84 -16.30
N LEU A 169 13.40 -11.64 -15.79
CA LEU A 169 12.14 -11.33 -15.12
C LEU A 169 10.95 -11.39 -16.09
N MET A 170 11.13 -10.94 -17.35
CA MET A 170 10.11 -11.04 -18.40
C MET A 170 9.82 -12.48 -18.85
N ARG A 171 10.75 -13.43 -18.60
CA ARG A 171 10.57 -14.86 -18.93
C ARG A 171 9.89 -15.65 -17.81
N CYS A 172 9.55 -15.02 -16.69
CA CYS A 172 8.84 -15.69 -15.60
C CYS A 172 7.40 -16.00 -16.03
N THR A 173 7.01 -17.28 -15.99
CA THR A 173 5.67 -17.74 -16.34
C THR A 173 4.96 -18.37 -15.13
N GLY A 174 3.62 -18.46 -15.19
CA GLY A 174 2.82 -19.14 -14.17
C GLY A 174 2.73 -18.35 -12.86
N SER A 175 2.84 -19.03 -11.72
CA SER A 175 2.68 -18.43 -10.38
C SER A 175 3.72 -17.34 -10.05
N ASN A 176 4.85 -17.35 -10.75
CA ASN A 176 5.94 -16.39 -10.55
C ASN A 176 5.83 -15.17 -11.48
N GLU A 177 4.91 -15.14 -12.44
CA GLU A 177 4.76 -14.06 -13.41
C GLU A 177 4.47 -12.72 -12.73
N SER A 178 3.45 -12.67 -11.86
CA SER A 178 3.08 -11.44 -11.12
C SER A 178 4.25 -10.87 -10.32
N LYS A 179 4.99 -11.73 -9.60
CA LYS A 179 6.18 -11.34 -8.83
C LYS A 179 7.34 -10.91 -9.73
N GLY A 180 7.52 -11.59 -10.86
CA GLY A 180 8.52 -11.25 -11.87
C GLY A 180 8.27 -9.85 -12.46
N ILE A 181 7.02 -9.52 -12.78
CA ILE A 181 6.63 -8.21 -13.30
C ILE A 181 6.85 -7.11 -12.27
N ASP A 182 6.44 -7.30 -11.02
CA ASP A 182 6.66 -6.31 -9.95
C ASP A 182 8.16 -6.02 -9.73
N LEU A 183 9.00 -7.06 -9.79
CA LEU A 183 10.46 -6.92 -9.74
C LEU A 183 11.02 -6.26 -11.00
N ALA A 184 10.47 -6.54 -12.19
CA ALA A 184 10.89 -5.91 -13.44
C ALA A 184 10.61 -4.40 -13.42
N ILE A 185 9.45 -4.00 -12.90
CA ILE A 185 9.09 -2.59 -12.69
C ILE A 185 10.10 -1.92 -11.75
N THR A 186 10.38 -2.57 -10.62
CA THR A 186 11.37 -2.07 -9.65
C THR A 186 12.77 -1.96 -10.27
N CYS A 187 13.15 -2.93 -11.10
CA CYS A 187 14.42 -2.96 -11.84
C CYS A 187 14.54 -1.76 -12.79
N VAL A 188 13.51 -1.47 -13.59
CA VAL A 188 13.51 -0.32 -14.51
C VAL A 188 13.49 1.01 -13.74
N GLY A 189 12.69 1.11 -12.68
CA GLY A 189 12.65 2.31 -11.83
C GLY A 189 14.00 2.64 -11.19
N LYS A 190 14.80 1.62 -10.85
CA LYS A 190 16.18 1.78 -10.37
C LYS A 190 17.17 2.10 -11.49
N ALA A 191 17.06 1.42 -12.63
CA ALA A 191 17.97 1.59 -13.75
C ALA A 191 17.85 2.96 -14.44
N ARG A 192 16.65 3.57 -14.44
CA ARG A 192 16.32 4.85 -15.10
C ARG A 192 16.82 4.95 -16.57
N SER A 193 16.93 3.81 -17.26
CA SER A 193 17.32 3.74 -18.66
C SER A 193 16.10 3.79 -19.57
N GLN A 194 16.09 4.69 -20.56
CA GLN A 194 15.00 4.81 -21.53
C GLN A 194 14.81 3.54 -22.37
N GLN A 195 15.90 2.85 -22.74
CA GLN A 195 15.83 1.62 -23.54
C GLN A 195 15.15 0.48 -22.78
N LEU A 196 15.51 0.30 -21.49
CA LEU A 196 14.88 -0.71 -20.64
C LEU A 196 13.40 -0.38 -20.35
N THR A 197 13.10 0.91 -20.24
CA THR A 197 11.74 1.44 -20.06
C THR A 197 10.85 1.08 -21.24
N GLN A 198 11.29 1.38 -22.46
CA GLN A 198 10.55 1.02 -23.69
C GLN A 198 10.37 -0.48 -23.81
N ARG A 199 11.43 -1.27 -23.57
CA ARG A 199 11.38 -2.73 -23.66
C ARG A 199 10.39 -3.37 -22.68
N LEU A 200 10.29 -2.84 -21.45
CA LEU A 200 9.30 -3.31 -20.47
C LEU A 200 7.89 -2.84 -20.85
N LEU A 201 7.74 -1.62 -21.39
CA LEU A 201 6.44 -1.11 -21.84
C LEU A 201 5.86 -1.97 -22.98
N GLU A 202 6.65 -2.28 -24.02
CA GLU A 202 6.25 -3.18 -25.12
C GLU A 202 5.78 -4.54 -24.60
N TYR A 203 6.43 -5.05 -23.55
CA TYR A 203 6.05 -6.31 -22.92
C TYR A 203 4.73 -6.21 -22.14
N LEU A 204 4.53 -5.13 -21.38
CA LEU A 204 3.29 -4.91 -20.64
C LEU A 204 2.08 -4.67 -21.56
N LEU A 205 2.30 -3.99 -22.69
CA LEU A 205 1.29 -3.80 -23.73
C LEU A 205 1.02 -5.07 -24.56
N GLY A 206 1.85 -6.10 -24.41
CA GLY A 206 1.67 -7.37 -25.10
C GLY A 206 2.10 -7.35 -26.57
N GLU A 207 2.91 -6.39 -27.01
CA GLU A 207 3.39 -6.34 -28.41
C GLU A 207 4.27 -7.55 -28.76
N LYS A 208 4.96 -8.12 -27.75
CA LYS A 208 5.81 -9.32 -27.91
C LYS A 208 5.08 -10.64 -27.68
N ASP A 209 4.18 -10.65 -26.70
CA ASP A 209 3.49 -11.87 -26.24
C ASP A 209 2.06 -12.01 -26.80
N GLN A 210 1.58 -11.03 -27.56
CA GLN A 210 0.19 -10.86 -28.05
C GLN A 210 -0.89 -10.76 -26.95
N ILE A 211 -0.52 -10.89 -25.68
CA ILE A 211 -1.42 -10.80 -24.54
C ILE A 211 -1.05 -9.55 -23.73
N PRO A 212 -1.87 -8.48 -23.77
CA PRO A 212 -1.65 -7.33 -22.91
C PRO A 212 -1.78 -7.76 -21.45
N LYS A 213 -0.83 -7.32 -20.63
CA LYS A 213 -0.85 -7.58 -19.19
C LYS A 213 -1.88 -6.66 -18.52
N GLU A 214 -2.26 -7.01 -17.30
CA GLU A 214 -3.24 -6.22 -16.55
C GLU A 214 -2.80 -4.76 -16.35
N ALA A 215 -3.73 -3.82 -16.53
CA ALA A 215 -3.46 -2.38 -16.46
C ALA A 215 -2.86 -1.93 -15.11
N LYS A 216 -3.10 -2.68 -14.02
CA LYS A 216 -2.47 -2.45 -12.71
C LYS A 216 -0.94 -2.44 -12.74
N TYR A 217 -0.33 -3.24 -13.63
CA TYR A 217 1.12 -3.29 -13.79
C TYR A 217 1.63 -2.06 -14.54
N LEU A 218 0.93 -1.62 -15.58
CA LEU A 218 1.22 -0.36 -16.29
C LEU A 218 1.12 0.84 -15.34
N PHE A 219 0.09 0.87 -14.49
CA PHE A 219 -0.07 1.91 -13.48
C PHE A 219 1.13 1.97 -12.50
N ARG A 220 1.52 0.83 -11.92
CA ARG A 220 2.70 0.75 -11.05
C ARG A 220 3.99 1.12 -11.78
N PHE A 221 4.12 0.74 -13.04
CA PHE A 221 5.24 1.09 -13.90
C PHE A 221 5.38 2.60 -14.08
N TYR A 222 4.31 3.29 -14.49
CA TYR A 222 4.35 4.75 -14.66
C TYR A 222 4.62 5.49 -13.34
N LEU A 223 4.05 5.03 -12.23
CA LEU A 223 4.36 5.58 -10.91
C LEU A 223 5.84 5.41 -10.54
N SER A 224 6.43 4.25 -10.80
CA SER A 224 7.85 3.99 -10.50
C SER A 224 8.82 4.90 -11.28
N LEU A 225 8.37 5.39 -12.44
CA LEU A 225 9.11 6.31 -13.30
C LEU A 225 8.83 7.78 -13.00
N GLY A 226 7.86 8.10 -12.13
CA GLY A 226 7.39 9.46 -11.89
C GLY A 226 6.58 10.05 -13.06
N GLN A 227 6.05 9.22 -13.96
CA GLN A 227 5.23 9.66 -15.09
C GLN A 227 3.76 9.77 -14.66
N TYR A 228 3.44 10.80 -13.87
CA TYR A 228 2.11 10.95 -13.26
C TYR A 228 0.98 11.17 -14.28
N VAL A 229 1.24 11.82 -15.42
CA VAL A 229 0.22 12.05 -16.44
C VAL A 229 -0.26 10.73 -17.06
N GLU A 230 0.66 9.86 -17.49
CA GLU A 230 0.32 8.55 -18.04
C GLU A 230 -0.23 7.60 -16.96
N ALA A 231 0.26 7.70 -15.72
CA ALA A 231 -0.33 6.99 -14.58
C ALA A 231 -1.79 7.39 -14.36
N SER A 232 -2.12 8.69 -14.51
CA SER A 232 -3.47 9.20 -14.30
C SER A 232 -4.48 8.67 -15.32
N LYS A 233 -4.12 8.65 -16.62
CA LYS A 233 -4.91 8.02 -17.69
C LYS A 233 -5.10 6.53 -17.43
N THR A 234 -4.03 5.83 -17.06
CA THR A 234 -4.09 4.40 -16.74
C THR A 234 -5.01 4.11 -15.54
N ALA A 235 -5.00 4.96 -14.52
CA ALA A 235 -5.89 4.85 -13.36
C ALA A 235 -7.37 4.97 -13.73
N ILE A 236 -7.70 5.87 -14.67
CA ILE A 236 -9.06 6.01 -15.20
C ILE A 236 -9.50 4.72 -15.90
N ILE A 237 -8.63 4.13 -16.73
CA ILE A 237 -8.92 2.86 -17.43
C ILE A 237 -9.16 1.73 -16.42
N ILE A 238 -8.31 1.59 -15.39
CA ILE A 238 -8.48 0.58 -14.34
C ILE A 238 -9.82 0.79 -13.62
N ALA A 239 -10.15 2.03 -13.26
CA ALA A 239 -11.40 2.33 -12.59
C ALA A 239 -12.62 1.99 -13.44
N GLN A 240 -12.59 2.25 -14.76
CA GLN A 240 -13.65 1.89 -15.69
C GLN A 240 -13.81 0.35 -15.78
N GLN A 241 -12.72 -0.41 -15.88
CA GLN A 241 -12.76 -1.88 -15.87
C GLN A 241 -13.34 -2.45 -14.57
N ASP A 242 -12.96 -1.87 -13.43
CA ASP A 242 -13.50 -2.24 -12.12
C ASP A 242 -14.99 -1.88 -12.00
N GLN A 243 -15.43 -0.75 -12.57
CA GLN A 243 -16.84 -0.35 -12.64
C GLN A 243 -17.69 -1.30 -13.48
N GLU A 244 -17.16 -1.74 -14.62
CA GLU A 244 -17.80 -2.74 -15.49
C GLU A 244 -17.93 -4.09 -14.78
N SER A 245 -16.90 -4.47 -14.01
CA SER A 245 -16.88 -5.69 -13.21
C SER A 245 -17.73 -5.63 -11.94
N GLY A 246 -18.29 -4.47 -11.59
CA GLY A 246 -19.07 -4.25 -10.36
C GLY A 246 -18.24 -3.99 -9.09
N ASN A 247 -16.92 -3.84 -9.21
CA ASN A 247 -15.97 -3.61 -8.12
C ASN A 247 -15.83 -2.11 -7.78
N TYR A 248 -16.94 -1.41 -7.49
CA TYR A 248 -16.97 0.05 -7.30
C TYR A 248 -16.06 0.58 -6.19
N ARG A 249 -15.83 -0.20 -5.12
CA ARG A 249 -14.92 0.19 -4.04
C ARG A 249 -13.47 0.21 -4.52
N SER A 250 -13.06 -0.82 -5.28
CA SER A 250 -11.71 -0.89 -5.86
C SER A 250 -11.47 0.27 -6.82
N ALA A 251 -12.43 0.53 -7.73
CA ALA A 251 -12.37 1.67 -8.64
C ALA A 251 -12.19 3.01 -7.91
N ARG A 252 -12.95 3.23 -6.83
CA ARG A 252 -12.81 4.44 -6.00
C ARG A 252 -11.41 4.53 -5.39
N ASP A 253 -10.91 3.45 -4.81
CA ASP A 253 -9.64 3.43 -4.08
C ASP A 253 -8.45 3.69 -5.02
N VAL A 254 -8.49 3.17 -6.25
CA VAL A 254 -7.49 3.45 -7.30
C VAL A 254 -7.50 4.93 -7.68
N LEU A 255 -8.67 5.50 -7.98
CA LEU A 255 -8.79 6.93 -8.34
C LEU A 255 -8.41 7.85 -7.18
N PHE A 256 -8.80 7.50 -5.95
CA PHE A 256 -8.42 8.25 -4.75
C PHE A 256 -6.91 8.24 -4.53
N THR A 257 -6.26 7.08 -4.67
CA THR A 257 -4.80 6.95 -4.52
C THR A 257 -4.09 7.83 -5.55
N MET A 258 -4.51 7.77 -6.81
CA MET A 258 -3.91 8.60 -7.86
C MET A 258 -4.18 10.09 -7.65
N HIS A 259 -5.38 10.46 -7.19
CA HIS A 259 -5.71 11.84 -6.85
C HIS A 259 -4.81 12.39 -5.75
N GLN A 260 -4.50 11.60 -4.72
CA GLN A 260 -3.56 12.00 -3.66
C GLN A 260 -2.13 12.17 -4.20
N GLU A 261 -1.68 11.26 -5.07
CA GLU A 261 -0.36 11.37 -5.69
C GLU A 261 -0.24 12.63 -6.56
N LEU A 262 -1.26 12.94 -7.39
CA LEU A 262 -1.28 14.17 -8.18
C LEU A 262 -1.25 15.42 -7.28
N LYS A 263 -2.01 15.40 -6.19
CA LYS A 263 -2.03 16.48 -5.18
C LYS A 263 -0.67 16.68 -4.52
N ALA A 264 0.00 15.60 -4.12
CA ALA A 264 1.32 15.64 -3.51
C ALA A 264 2.42 16.17 -4.46
N GLN A 265 2.25 15.93 -5.76
CA GLN A 265 3.18 16.38 -6.82
C GLN A 265 2.77 17.69 -7.46
N HIS A 266 1.73 18.38 -6.95
CA HIS A 266 1.19 19.63 -7.48
C HIS A 266 0.89 19.58 -9.00
N THR A 267 0.44 18.43 -9.50
CA THR A 267 0.09 18.23 -10.92
C THR A 267 -1.42 18.35 -11.13
N ALA A 268 -1.86 19.01 -12.21
CA ALA A 268 -3.28 19.17 -12.52
C ALA A 268 -4.03 17.82 -12.53
N ILE A 269 -5.21 17.80 -11.91
CA ILE A 269 -6.04 16.61 -11.78
C ILE A 269 -7.01 16.57 -12.97
N PRO A 270 -7.04 15.49 -13.76
CA PRO A 270 -7.99 15.39 -14.85
C PRO A 270 -9.45 15.46 -14.36
N PHE A 271 -10.25 16.32 -14.99
CA PHE A 271 -11.68 16.49 -14.69
C PHE A 271 -12.46 15.16 -14.69
N GLU A 272 -12.16 14.27 -15.64
CA GLU A 272 -12.79 12.94 -15.72
C GLU A 272 -12.51 12.08 -14.47
N MET A 273 -11.29 12.14 -13.93
CA MET A 273 -10.90 11.44 -12.71
C MET A 273 -11.66 12.00 -11.51
N ALA A 274 -11.69 13.33 -11.36
CA ALA A 274 -12.39 13.99 -10.26
C ALA A 274 -13.90 13.66 -10.27
N ASN A 275 -14.53 13.69 -11.44
CA ASN A 275 -15.95 13.36 -11.59
C ASN A 275 -16.23 11.88 -11.32
N SER A 276 -15.40 10.98 -11.84
CA SER A 276 -15.59 9.53 -11.64
C SER A 276 -15.40 9.16 -10.17
N LEU A 277 -14.41 9.76 -9.50
CA LEU A 277 -14.20 9.63 -8.07
C LEU A 277 -15.40 10.15 -7.27
N MET A 278 -15.94 11.32 -7.63
CA MET A 278 -17.12 11.90 -6.99
C MET A 278 -18.36 11.00 -7.12
N LEU A 279 -18.61 10.43 -8.30
CA LEU A 279 -19.74 9.54 -8.56
C LEU A 279 -19.62 8.23 -7.75
N LEU A 280 -18.44 7.61 -7.76
CA LEU A 280 -18.18 6.39 -7.00
C LEU A 280 -18.28 6.62 -5.48
N HIS A 281 -17.78 7.76 -5.02
CA HIS A 281 -17.90 8.16 -3.62
C HIS A 281 -19.36 8.40 -3.24
N SER A 282 -20.13 9.08 -4.09
CA SER A 282 -21.57 9.30 -3.89
C SER A 282 -22.32 7.96 -3.75
N TYR A 283 -22.01 6.97 -4.59
CA TYR A 283 -22.59 5.61 -4.50
C TYR A 283 -22.26 4.91 -3.17
N ILE A 284 -21.01 5.02 -2.68
CA ILE A 284 -20.62 4.43 -1.39
C ILE A 284 -21.28 5.14 -0.21
N LEU A 285 -21.42 6.47 -0.29
CA LEU A 285 -22.09 7.28 0.73
C LEU A 285 -23.57 6.91 0.90
N VAL A 286 -24.28 6.51 -0.16
CA VAL A 286 -25.68 6.08 -0.06
C VAL A 286 -25.87 5.00 1.01
N LYS A 287 -25.01 3.97 1.01
CA LYS A 287 -25.09 2.89 1.99
C LYS A 287 -24.85 3.38 3.42
N ILE A 288 -24.00 4.38 3.60
CA ILE A 288 -23.72 5.00 4.89
C ILE A 288 -24.92 5.85 5.34
N GLN A 289 -25.46 6.69 4.46
CA GLN A 289 -26.60 7.56 4.78
C GLN A 289 -27.88 6.77 5.09
N ILE A 290 -28.11 5.63 4.42
CA ILE A 290 -29.23 4.73 4.74
C ILE A 290 -29.08 4.16 6.15
N LYS A 291 -27.87 3.78 6.57
CA LYS A 291 -27.62 3.30 7.95
C LYS A 291 -27.87 4.37 9.02
N LEU A 292 -27.61 5.63 8.66
CA LEU A 292 -27.87 6.79 9.53
C LEU A 292 -29.35 7.25 9.49
N ASN A 293 -30.23 6.51 8.80
CA ASN A 293 -31.66 6.84 8.60
C ASN A 293 -31.92 8.18 7.90
N ASN A 294 -30.94 8.71 7.16
CA ASN A 294 -31.08 9.97 6.40
C ASN A 294 -31.59 9.70 4.98
N HIS A 295 -32.87 9.33 4.86
CA HIS A 295 -33.49 8.96 3.58
C HIS A 295 -33.46 10.08 2.52
N ASN A 296 -33.62 11.34 2.93
CA ASN A 296 -33.57 12.48 1.99
C ASN A 296 -32.17 12.63 1.35
N ARG A 297 -31.11 12.59 2.16
CA ARG A 297 -29.72 12.66 1.65
C ARG A 297 -29.37 11.48 0.76
N ALA A 298 -29.79 10.27 1.17
CA ALA A 298 -29.61 9.07 0.37
C ALA A 298 -30.32 9.19 -0.99
N ALA A 299 -31.55 9.71 -1.03
CA ALA A 299 -32.31 9.93 -2.26
C ALA A 299 -31.61 10.92 -3.21
N ARG A 300 -31.13 12.08 -2.72
CA ARG A 300 -30.42 13.06 -3.56
C ARG A 300 -29.08 12.51 -4.11
N LEU A 301 -28.33 11.75 -3.30
CA LEU A 301 -27.12 11.06 -3.77
C LEU A 301 -27.45 9.99 -4.83
N LEU A 302 -28.52 9.22 -4.61
CA LEU A 302 -28.99 8.22 -5.55
C LEU A 302 -29.47 8.84 -6.86
N ASN A 303 -30.10 10.01 -6.83
CA ASN A 303 -30.45 10.75 -8.04
C ASN A 303 -29.20 11.07 -8.86
N ARG A 304 -28.13 11.58 -8.23
CA ARG A 304 -26.86 11.87 -8.91
C ARG A 304 -26.26 10.63 -9.59
N VAL A 305 -26.28 9.50 -8.90
CA VAL A 305 -25.76 8.22 -9.42
C VAL A 305 -26.67 7.68 -10.53
N ALA A 306 -27.99 7.76 -10.37
CA ALA A 306 -28.98 7.23 -11.31
C ALA A 306 -29.01 8.00 -12.64
N HIS A 307 -28.73 9.30 -12.65
CA HIS A 307 -28.52 10.04 -13.90
C HIS A 307 -27.26 9.57 -14.65
N ASN A 308 -26.27 9.01 -13.94
CA ASN A 308 -25.02 8.48 -14.50
C ASN A 308 -24.97 6.95 -14.47
N VAL A 309 -26.14 6.29 -14.55
CA VAL A 309 -26.26 4.83 -14.34
C VAL A 309 -25.49 4.00 -15.38
N SER A 310 -25.18 4.57 -16.55
CA SER A 310 -24.32 3.94 -17.57
C SER A 310 -22.92 3.60 -17.05
N LYS A 311 -22.42 4.34 -16.04
CA LYS A 311 -21.14 4.07 -15.36
C LYS A 311 -21.21 2.96 -14.30
N PHE A 312 -22.38 2.34 -14.12
CA PHE A 312 -22.64 1.29 -13.13
C PHE A 312 -23.38 0.08 -13.75
N PRO A 313 -22.83 -0.56 -14.79
CA PRO A 313 -23.56 -1.54 -15.61
C PRO A 313 -23.99 -2.79 -14.84
N ALA A 314 -23.19 -3.28 -13.90
CA ALA A 314 -23.53 -4.47 -13.12
C ALA A 314 -24.71 -4.24 -12.15
N HIS A 315 -24.88 -3.02 -11.65
CA HIS A 315 -25.83 -2.70 -10.58
C HIS A 315 -26.98 -1.79 -11.02
N ILE A 316 -27.23 -1.61 -12.32
CA ILE A 316 -28.26 -0.72 -12.86
C ILE A 316 -29.62 -0.91 -12.15
N VAL A 317 -30.12 -2.16 -12.14
CA VAL A 317 -31.44 -2.48 -11.60
C VAL A 317 -31.49 -2.26 -10.09
N GLN A 318 -30.41 -2.61 -9.38
CA GLN A 318 -30.31 -2.42 -7.93
C GLN A 318 -30.32 -0.93 -7.58
N ILE A 319 -29.47 -0.13 -8.24
CA ILE A 319 -29.38 1.31 -8.03
C ILE A 319 -30.74 1.96 -8.27
N LEU A 320 -31.32 1.76 -9.46
CA LEU A 320 -32.60 2.37 -9.80
C LEU A 320 -33.73 1.94 -8.86
N THR A 321 -33.78 0.66 -8.46
CA THR A 321 -34.77 0.17 -7.48
C THR A 321 -34.59 0.84 -6.13
N THR A 322 -33.35 0.96 -5.64
CA THR A 322 -33.08 1.68 -4.39
C THR A 322 -33.41 3.16 -4.49
N THR A 323 -33.14 3.81 -5.63
CA THR A 323 -33.50 5.20 -5.88
C THR A 323 -35.00 5.39 -5.75
N VAL A 324 -35.83 4.56 -6.41
CA VAL A 324 -37.29 4.67 -6.33
C VAL A 324 -37.80 4.50 -4.89
N ILE A 325 -37.26 3.54 -4.14
CA ILE A 325 -37.68 3.29 -2.75
C ILE A 325 -37.32 4.47 -1.83
N GLU A 326 -36.09 4.97 -1.94
CA GLU A 326 -35.62 6.05 -1.07
C GLU A 326 -36.21 7.41 -1.46
N CYS A 327 -36.40 7.69 -2.75
CA CYS A 327 -37.12 8.87 -3.22
C CYS A 327 -38.59 8.87 -2.77
N GLN A 328 -39.25 7.71 -2.77
CA GLN A 328 -40.62 7.60 -2.25
C GLN A 328 -40.69 7.90 -0.75
N LYS A 329 -39.73 7.42 0.05
CA LYS A 329 -39.65 7.72 1.49
C LYS A 329 -39.32 9.19 1.76
N ALA A 330 -38.53 9.81 0.88
CA ALA A 330 -38.13 11.21 0.99
C ALA A 330 -39.19 12.20 0.47
N GLY A 331 -40.26 11.73 -0.19
CA GLY A 331 -41.29 12.60 -0.77
C GLY A 331 -40.91 13.23 -2.12
N MET A 332 -39.95 12.65 -2.84
CA MET A 332 -39.51 13.10 -4.16
C MET A 332 -40.30 12.37 -5.26
N ASN A 333 -41.58 12.68 -5.42
CA ASN A 333 -42.48 11.88 -6.26
C ASN A 333 -42.19 12.05 -7.76
N ASN A 334 -41.77 13.24 -8.20
CA ASN A 334 -41.36 13.49 -9.59
C ASN A 334 -40.13 12.65 -10.00
N SER A 335 -39.05 12.71 -9.23
CA SER A 335 -37.87 11.84 -9.41
C SER A 335 -38.24 10.34 -9.34
N THR A 336 -39.11 9.96 -8.39
CA THR A 336 -39.63 8.58 -8.26
C THR A 336 -40.31 8.12 -9.54
N PHE A 337 -41.18 8.95 -10.12
CA PHE A 337 -41.88 8.64 -11.37
C PHE A 337 -40.92 8.46 -12.55
N ASN A 338 -39.96 9.38 -12.71
CA ASN A 338 -38.98 9.33 -13.82
C ASN A 338 -38.13 8.05 -13.77
N PHE A 339 -37.59 7.67 -12.61
CA PHE A 339 -36.82 6.44 -12.49
C PHE A 339 -37.69 5.17 -12.56
N SER A 340 -38.93 5.25 -12.11
CA SER A 340 -39.90 4.15 -12.28
C SER A 340 -40.19 3.88 -13.75
N LEU A 341 -40.30 4.91 -14.59
CA LEU A 341 -40.43 4.75 -16.04
C LEU A 341 -39.22 4.05 -16.67
N ILE A 342 -38.00 4.41 -16.25
CA ILE A 342 -36.76 3.78 -16.74
C ILE A 342 -36.72 2.30 -16.34
N LEU A 343 -37.03 1.97 -15.09
CA LEU A 343 -37.10 0.58 -14.59
C LEU A 343 -38.12 -0.29 -15.32
N MET A 344 -39.21 0.32 -15.81
CA MET A 344 -40.31 -0.39 -16.45
C MET A 344 -40.07 -0.70 -17.94
N ARG A 345 -38.92 -0.27 -18.48
CA ARG A 345 -38.45 -0.69 -19.81
C ARG A 345 -38.27 -2.21 -19.87
N PRO A 346 -38.51 -2.84 -21.03
CA PRO A 346 -38.47 -4.29 -21.17
C PRO A 346 -37.12 -4.89 -20.75
N GLU A 347 -36.03 -4.15 -20.95
CA GLU A 347 -34.65 -4.52 -20.61
C GLU A 347 -34.45 -4.82 -19.10
N TYR A 348 -35.11 -4.05 -18.22
CA TYR A 348 -34.88 -4.12 -16.76
C TYR A 348 -36.02 -4.79 -16.01
N ARG A 349 -37.22 -4.83 -16.60
CA ARG A 349 -38.47 -5.27 -15.94
C ARG A 349 -38.46 -6.74 -15.49
N GLU A 350 -37.65 -7.59 -16.11
CA GLU A 350 -37.53 -9.01 -15.75
C GLU A 350 -36.61 -9.24 -14.55
N GLN A 351 -35.67 -8.35 -14.29
CA GLN A 351 -34.67 -8.46 -13.22
C GLN A 351 -35.15 -7.86 -11.88
N ILE A 352 -36.34 -7.24 -11.85
CA ILE A 352 -36.90 -6.61 -10.65
C ILE A 352 -37.60 -7.65 -9.78
N ASP A 353 -37.38 -7.58 -8.46
CA ASP A 353 -38.09 -8.40 -7.49
C ASP A 353 -39.63 -8.20 -7.58
N PRO A 354 -40.43 -9.29 -7.61
CA PRO A 354 -41.87 -9.22 -7.83
C PRO A 354 -42.62 -8.40 -6.76
N LYS A 355 -42.09 -8.26 -5.54
CA LYS A 355 -42.68 -7.44 -4.47
C LYS A 355 -42.53 -5.95 -4.76
N CYS A 356 -41.38 -5.53 -5.27
CA CYS A 356 -41.11 -4.15 -5.63
C CYS A 356 -41.81 -3.80 -6.96
N LYS A 357 -41.85 -4.73 -7.91
CA LYS A 357 -42.47 -4.57 -9.23
C LYS A 357 -43.92 -4.08 -9.18
N LYS A 358 -44.76 -4.68 -8.34
CA LYS A 358 -46.18 -4.26 -8.19
C LYS A 358 -46.32 -2.83 -7.65
N LYS A 359 -45.43 -2.42 -6.75
CA LYS A 359 -45.43 -1.05 -6.19
C LYS A 359 -44.99 -0.03 -7.23
N ILE A 360 -43.93 -0.33 -7.98
CA ILE A 360 -43.41 0.52 -9.05
C ILE A 360 -44.45 0.66 -10.17
N GLU A 361 -45.13 -0.43 -10.55
CA GLU A 361 -46.25 -0.41 -11.50
C GLU A 361 -47.40 0.50 -11.06
N ALA A 362 -47.73 0.51 -9.76
CA ALA A 362 -48.76 1.39 -9.23
C ALA A 362 -48.35 2.87 -9.28
N LEU A 363 -47.07 3.18 -8.99
CA LEU A 363 -46.51 4.53 -9.05
C LEU A 363 -46.52 5.10 -10.47
N VAL A 364 -46.22 4.29 -11.48
CA VAL A 364 -46.28 4.72 -12.89
C VAL A 364 -47.72 4.96 -13.36
N ARG A 365 -48.69 4.19 -12.85
CA ARG A 365 -50.12 4.34 -13.20
C ARG A 365 -50.78 5.58 -12.59
N LYS A 366 -50.32 6.03 -11.43
CA LYS A 366 -50.82 7.23 -10.72
C LYS A 366 -49.66 8.17 -10.40
N PRO A 367 -49.25 9.00 -11.37
CA PRO A 367 -48.16 9.94 -11.16
C PRO A 367 -48.57 11.03 -10.18
N ASP A 368 -47.78 11.19 -9.12
CA ASP A 368 -47.77 12.38 -8.28
C ASP A 368 -46.52 13.20 -8.65
N LYS A 369 -46.72 14.49 -8.96
CA LYS A 369 -45.65 15.40 -9.38
C LYS A 369 -45.14 16.28 -8.25
N SER A 370 -45.61 16.09 -7.02
CA SER A 370 -45.06 16.78 -5.86
C SER A 370 -43.59 16.42 -5.65
N GLU A 371 -42.76 17.42 -5.42
CA GLU A 371 -41.32 17.24 -5.15
C GLU A 371 -40.97 18.13 -3.97
N SER A 372 -40.30 17.56 -2.97
CA SER A 372 -39.75 18.33 -1.87
C SER A 372 -38.73 19.33 -2.40
N GLU A 373 -38.87 20.61 -2.05
CA GLU A 373 -37.92 21.64 -2.46
C GLU A 373 -36.49 21.31 -1.97
N GLU A 374 -35.52 21.65 -2.80
CA GLU A 374 -34.11 21.52 -2.46
C GLU A 374 -33.67 22.73 -1.62
N ASP A 375 -32.81 22.47 -0.63
CA ASP A 375 -32.19 23.53 0.15
C ASP A 375 -31.10 24.22 -0.68
N PHE A 376 -30.84 25.49 -0.36
CA PHE A 376 -29.87 26.29 -1.09
C PHE A 376 -28.81 26.82 -0.13
N SER A 377 -27.54 26.53 -0.44
CA SER A 377 -26.38 27.14 0.21
C SER A 377 -25.63 28.09 -0.72
N GLN A 378 -24.74 28.91 -0.13
CA GLN A 378 -23.98 29.91 -0.87
C GLN A 378 -22.76 29.28 -1.57
N CYS A 379 -22.56 29.65 -2.83
CA CYS A 379 -21.36 29.31 -3.59
C CYS A 379 -20.09 29.90 -2.92
N LEU A 380 -19.02 29.11 -2.80
CA LEU A 380 -17.75 29.58 -2.19
C LEU A 380 -17.05 30.69 -2.99
N HIS A 381 -17.32 30.79 -4.30
CA HIS A 381 -16.65 31.75 -5.18
C HIS A 381 -17.46 33.04 -5.34
N CYS A 382 -18.75 32.93 -5.71
CA CYS A 382 -19.58 34.09 -6.05
C CYS A 382 -20.68 34.41 -5.02
N HIS A 383 -20.81 33.63 -3.95
CA HIS A 383 -21.82 33.80 -2.88
C HIS A 383 -23.28 33.72 -3.34
N GLN A 384 -23.53 33.38 -4.60
CA GLN A 384 -24.88 33.12 -5.12
C GLN A 384 -25.45 31.84 -4.50
N ARG A 385 -26.77 31.82 -4.31
CA ARG A 385 -27.49 30.62 -3.86
C ARG A 385 -27.47 29.54 -4.94
N VAL A 386 -26.95 28.37 -4.60
CA VAL A 386 -26.86 27.18 -5.44
C VAL A 386 -27.56 26.03 -4.71
N PRO A 387 -28.29 25.13 -5.40
CA PRO A 387 -28.86 23.95 -4.76
C PRO A 387 -27.76 23.11 -4.11
N ASP A 388 -28.03 22.60 -2.91
CA ASP A 388 -27.07 21.87 -2.07
C ASP A 388 -26.31 20.75 -2.83
N TYR A 389 -26.97 20.01 -3.72
CA TYR A 389 -26.36 18.86 -4.41
C TYR A 389 -25.79 19.20 -5.79
N GLU A 390 -25.93 20.43 -6.25
CA GLU A 390 -25.34 20.91 -7.50
C GLU A 390 -23.85 21.26 -7.25
N LEU A 391 -22.96 20.60 -8.00
CA LEU A 391 -21.51 20.76 -7.85
C LEU A 391 -20.90 21.70 -8.91
N LEU A 392 -21.72 22.31 -9.76
CA LEU A 392 -21.30 23.32 -10.72
C LEU A 392 -22.13 24.58 -10.46
N CYS A 393 -21.48 25.70 -10.16
CA CYS A 393 -22.23 26.93 -9.91
C CYS A 393 -22.80 27.48 -11.24
N PRO A 394 -24.12 27.67 -11.39
CA PRO A 394 -24.70 28.19 -12.62
C PRO A 394 -24.23 29.62 -12.97
N SER A 395 -23.88 30.42 -11.95
CA SER A 395 -23.52 31.82 -12.13
C SER A 395 -22.04 32.02 -12.47
N CYS A 396 -21.13 31.31 -11.79
CA CYS A 396 -19.68 31.46 -12.04
C CYS A 396 -19.05 30.32 -12.82
N GLN A 397 -19.81 29.26 -13.14
CA GLN A 397 -19.37 28.09 -13.93
C GLN A 397 -18.13 27.36 -13.35
N LEU A 398 -17.87 27.56 -12.05
CA LEU A 398 -16.79 26.89 -11.33
C LEU A 398 -17.32 25.63 -10.62
N ALA A 399 -16.49 24.59 -10.60
CA ALA A 399 -16.77 23.36 -9.88
C ALA A 399 -16.65 23.60 -8.37
N LEU A 400 -17.68 23.22 -7.62
CA LEU A 400 -17.75 23.37 -6.17
C LEU A 400 -17.23 22.09 -5.50
N PRO A 401 -16.29 22.20 -4.54
CA PRO A 401 -15.86 21.05 -3.76
C PRO A 401 -17.03 20.45 -2.96
N TYR A 402 -17.08 19.12 -2.87
CA TYR A 402 -18.13 18.40 -2.16
C TYR A 402 -17.66 17.88 -0.81
N CYS A 403 -18.58 17.82 0.15
CA CYS A 403 -18.35 17.24 1.46
C CYS A 403 -18.20 15.72 1.36
N ILE A 404 -17.12 15.17 1.92
CA ILE A 404 -16.90 13.72 1.93
C ILE A 404 -17.93 12.91 2.72
N VAL A 405 -18.74 13.53 3.59
CA VAL A 405 -19.74 12.82 4.41
C VAL A 405 -21.13 12.91 3.79
N THR A 406 -21.55 14.11 3.39
CA THR A 406 -22.92 14.37 2.91
C THR A 406 -23.04 14.36 1.39
N GLY A 407 -21.94 14.61 0.67
CA GLY A 407 -21.89 14.77 -0.79
C GLY A 407 -22.51 16.07 -1.33
N VAL A 408 -22.89 16.99 -0.43
CA VAL A 408 -23.33 18.38 -0.69
C VAL A 408 -22.11 19.25 -0.98
N HIS A 409 -22.25 20.35 -1.72
CA HIS A 409 -21.16 21.31 -1.84
C HIS A 409 -20.80 21.92 -0.48
N VAL A 410 -19.52 22.16 -0.22
CA VAL A 410 -19.09 22.74 1.06
C VAL A 410 -19.46 24.22 1.14
N ILE A 411 -19.49 24.77 2.35
CA ILE A 411 -19.74 26.20 2.60
C ILE A 411 -18.54 26.81 3.31
N ARG A 412 -18.27 28.11 3.04
CA ARG A 412 -17.11 28.83 3.61
C ARG A 412 -17.12 28.82 5.14
N GLU A 413 -18.31 28.95 5.72
CA GLU A 413 -18.53 29.11 7.17
C GLU A 413 -18.42 27.80 7.95
N ASP A 414 -18.44 26.63 7.32
CA ASP A 414 -18.43 25.34 8.01
C ASP A 414 -17.50 24.34 7.31
N LEU A 415 -16.42 24.83 6.70
CA LEU A 415 -15.43 24.02 6.01
C LEU A 415 -14.40 23.45 7.00
N CYS A 416 -14.08 22.16 6.83
CA CYS A 416 -12.90 21.54 7.42
C CYS A 416 -12.24 20.58 6.43
N LEU A 417 -11.02 20.17 6.74
CA LEU A 417 -10.27 19.19 5.95
C LEU A 417 -10.03 17.94 6.78
N CYS A 418 -10.14 16.79 6.13
CA CYS A 418 -9.76 15.53 6.76
C CYS A 418 -8.26 15.55 7.12
N PRO A 419 -7.86 15.26 8.37
CA PRO A 419 -6.45 15.29 8.79
C PRO A 419 -5.58 14.24 8.09
N SER A 420 -6.18 13.14 7.61
CA SER A 420 -5.44 12.06 6.95
C SER A 420 -5.34 12.23 5.44
N CYS A 421 -6.40 12.70 4.78
CA CYS A 421 -6.47 12.76 3.32
C CYS A 421 -6.66 14.16 2.74
N ASN A 422 -6.79 15.18 3.59
CA ASN A 422 -6.91 16.57 3.16
C ASN A 422 -8.06 16.83 2.17
N PHE A 423 -9.12 16.03 2.23
CA PHE A 423 -10.36 16.24 1.47
C PHE A 423 -11.34 17.15 2.24
N PRO A 424 -12.12 17.97 1.53
CA PRO A 424 -13.09 18.90 2.14
C PRO A 424 -14.30 18.19 2.74
N ALA A 425 -14.72 18.68 3.90
CA ALA A 425 -15.90 18.23 4.61
C ALA A 425 -16.61 19.40 5.29
N ILE A 426 -17.91 19.26 5.52
CA ILE A 426 -18.67 20.17 6.38
C ILE A 426 -18.36 19.79 7.83
N TYR A 427 -17.81 20.71 8.62
CA TYR A 427 -17.29 20.47 9.97
C TYR A 427 -18.36 19.93 10.91
N SER A 428 -19.53 20.58 10.97
CA SER A 428 -20.63 20.14 11.84
C SER A 428 -21.11 18.72 11.50
N GLU A 429 -21.24 18.39 10.22
CA GLU A 429 -21.68 17.07 9.75
C GLU A 429 -20.60 16.01 9.90
N PHE A 430 -19.33 16.37 9.75
CA PHE A 430 -18.24 15.43 9.92
C PHE A 430 -18.05 15.01 11.38
N LEU A 431 -18.19 15.95 12.33
CA LEU A 431 -18.19 15.63 13.75
C LEU A 431 -19.39 14.75 14.15
N LYS A 432 -20.59 15.05 13.64
CA LYS A 432 -21.77 14.18 13.86
C LYS A 432 -21.52 12.77 13.35
N TYR A 433 -20.92 12.63 12.17
CA TYR A 433 -20.61 11.32 11.60
C TYR A 433 -19.59 10.54 12.45
N LEU A 434 -18.51 11.20 12.89
CA LEU A 434 -17.48 10.57 13.72
C LEU A 434 -17.97 10.15 15.10
N SER A 435 -19.07 10.74 15.60
CA SER A 435 -19.73 10.25 16.83
C SER A 435 -20.31 8.84 16.67
N THR A 436 -20.56 8.40 15.44
CA THR A 436 -21.13 7.08 15.12
C THR A 436 -20.07 6.12 14.57
N ASP A 437 -19.22 6.59 13.64
CA ASP A 437 -18.16 5.80 13.01
C ASP A 437 -16.84 6.60 12.99
N ASP A 438 -15.80 6.12 13.68
CA ASP A 438 -14.48 6.79 13.75
C ASP A 438 -13.66 6.72 12.44
N ILE A 439 -14.25 6.31 11.31
CA ILE A 439 -13.54 6.00 10.07
C ILE A 439 -13.92 6.99 8.98
N CYS A 440 -12.94 7.60 8.33
CA CYS A 440 -13.21 8.47 7.18
C CYS A 440 -13.92 7.74 6.04
N PRO A 441 -15.04 8.26 5.50
CA PRO A 441 -15.73 7.61 4.39
C PRO A 441 -14.91 7.62 3.10
N MET A 442 -14.00 8.60 2.94
CA MET A 442 -13.13 8.73 1.77
C MET A 442 -11.90 7.83 1.85
N CYS A 443 -11.01 8.08 2.82
CA CYS A 443 -9.71 7.41 2.91
C CYS A 443 -9.68 6.18 3.80
N THR A 444 -10.81 5.80 4.42
CA THR A 444 -10.97 4.61 5.29
C THR A 444 -10.00 4.50 6.48
N THR A 445 -9.23 5.56 6.77
CA THR A 445 -8.40 5.67 7.96
C THR A 445 -9.23 6.08 9.17
N LYS A 446 -8.86 5.59 10.36
CA LYS A 446 -9.43 6.05 11.62
C LYS A 446 -9.02 7.51 11.88
N ILE A 447 -9.97 8.32 12.34
CA ILE A 447 -9.76 9.74 12.62
C ILE A 447 -10.25 10.06 14.03
N ASP A 448 -9.36 10.66 14.81
CA ASP A 448 -9.73 11.24 16.10
C ASP A 448 -10.49 12.55 15.86
N ALA A 449 -11.72 12.66 16.37
CA ALA A 449 -12.55 13.86 16.21
C ALA A 449 -11.88 15.14 16.76
N SER A 450 -11.00 15.01 17.75
CA SER A 450 -10.23 16.14 18.32
C SER A 450 -9.20 16.76 17.37
N ARG A 451 -8.82 16.05 16.30
CA ARG A 451 -7.86 16.56 15.30
C ARG A 451 -8.51 17.39 14.20
N ILE A 452 -9.85 17.41 14.16
CA ILE A 452 -10.57 18.16 13.13
C ILE A 452 -10.69 19.60 13.58
N MET A 453 -10.11 20.48 12.77
CA MET A 453 -10.19 21.92 12.96
C MET A 453 -11.03 22.53 11.84
N LYS A 454 -11.88 23.47 12.25
CA LYS A 454 -12.64 24.30 11.34
C LYS A 454 -11.69 25.32 10.70
N LEU A 455 -11.86 25.57 9.40
CA LEU A 455 -11.07 26.57 8.68
C LEU A 455 -11.69 27.95 8.90
N ASP A 456 -11.31 28.61 9.99
CA ASP A 456 -11.94 29.87 10.43
C ASP A 456 -11.34 31.14 9.79
N SER A 457 -10.20 31.05 9.11
CA SER A 457 -9.57 32.22 8.49
C SER A 457 -9.86 32.29 6.98
N GLY A 458 -10.38 33.44 6.51
CA GLY A 458 -10.64 33.68 5.10
C GLY A 458 -9.43 33.35 4.21
N ALA A 459 -8.21 33.65 4.69
CA ALA A 459 -6.96 33.31 4.02
C ALA A 459 -6.70 31.79 3.86
N ALA A 460 -7.10 30.96 4.83
CA ALA A 460 -6.92 29.51 4.74
C ALA A 460 -7.94 28.88 3.78
N VAL A 461 -9.17 29.40 3.76
CA VAL A 461 -10.18 28.99 2.77
C VAL A 461 -9.77 29.45 1.37
N ASP A 462 -9.26 30.67 1.23
CA ASP A 462 -8.79 31.19 -0.07
C ASP A 462 -7.56 30.42 -0.56
N SER A 463 -6.63 30.07 0.31
CA SER A 463 -5.50 29.19 -0.03
C SER A 463 -5.94 27.80 -0.46
N PHE A 464 -7.00 27.24 0.14
CA PHE A 464 -7.57 25.97 -0.29
C PHE A 464 -8.24 26.12 -1.67
N LEU A 465 -8.98 27.21 -1.89
CA LEU A 465 -9.67 27.47 -3.15
C LEU A 465 -8.68 27.70 -4.30
N THR A 466 -7.59 28.46 -4.09
CA THR A 466 -6.55 28.65 -5.11
C THR A 466 -5.82 27.35 -5.43
N GLN A 467 -5.53 26.52 -4.41
CA GLN A 467 -4.96 25.18 -4.63
C GLN A 467 -5.93 24.25 -5.35
N SER A 468 -7.24 24.41 -5.18
CA SER A 468 -8.24 23.61 -5.90
C SER A 468 -8.47 24.07 -7.34
N SER A 469 -8.36 25.37 -7.62
CA SER A 469 -8.51 25.94 -8.97
C SER A 469 -7.27 25.73 -9.84
N ASP A 470 -6.08 25.72 -9.25
CA ASP A 470 -4.83 25.45 -9.99
C ASP A 470 -4.68 23.95 -10.33
N MET A 471 -5.50 23.09 -9.71
CA MET A 471 -5.48 21.64 -9.91
C MET A 471 -6.69 21.10 -10.68
N SER A 472 -7.62 21.95 -11.13
CA SER A 472 -8.83 21.58 -11.88
C SER A 472 -8.72 21.85 -13.37
#